data_AF-A0A3D4WUK2-F1
#
_entry.id   AF-A0A3D4WUK2-F1
#
_cell.length_a   1.000
_cell.length_b   1.000
_cell.length_c   1.000
_cell.angle_alpha   90.00
_cell.angle_beta   90.00
_cell.angle_gamma   90.00
#
_symmetry.space_group_name_H-M   'P 1'
#
loop_
_entity.id
_entity.type
_entity.pdbx_description
1 polymer ?
#
loop_
_entity_poly.entity_id
_entity_poly.type
_entity_poly.pdbx_seq_one_letter_code
_entity_poly.pdbx_strand_id
1 'polypeptide(L)'
;MTLATGHALYDEAYAKARRDVTGNIVNGRLIAGETWPQIWTRDSSYALDLGTGLGVPDVGMRTLRTMATTDRLGEVWRQDPCRHFGAWPNLTDSIVGAVGAWATYLASGDEDFLRWSFEVTRNSLARAERDAFDVGSGLFRGCASFMESNSGYPLRFRYRGAAVGRTKALSTNLLYFRGYQLAARMAGLIGEDGSSFADRATALREAINRRLWAPARGLYAYYETEGGRQSRRMEGLGEALAVLWGVADASQAKEIFKNVSITGYGIPCLWPRYLAWRYYFNDANYYHNGMVWPFVQGYWAQAAASRGAVDVFDAELAKLAGSAQRSATFHEFYRPGNGQPDGSGRQLWSAAGYLSMIHHGLLGMSFDERHISFRPVVPARFGRIKLDGFAYRDMVLDVEVLGAGTEVASFSVDGQPQPDHTLPIRTSGRRMVTVVMAAA
;
A
#
# COMPACT_ATOMS: atom_id res chain seq x y z
N MET A 1 3.99 -15.46 17.08
CA MET A 1 3.70 -15.67 15.65
C MET A 1 4.85 -16.39 14.94
N THR A 2 4.58 -17.44 14.18
CA THR A 2 5.57 -18.21 13.39
C THR A 2 4.95 -18.63 12.07
N LEU A 3 5.70 -18.54 10.96
CA LEU A 3 5.27 -19.02 9.64
C LEU A 3 6.05 -20.29 9.28
N ALA A 4 5.36 -21.27 8.73
CA ALA A 4 5.96 -22.45 8.10
C ALA A 4 5.29 -22.69 6.75
N THR A 5 6.01 -22.42 5.66
CA THR A 5 5.58 -22.67 4.28
C THR A 5 6.12 -23.98 3.72
N GLY A 6 7.04 -24.63 4.45
CA GLY A 6 7.84 -25.75 3.94
C GLY A 6 9.03 -25.30 3.08
N HIS A 7 9.29 -23.98 2.99
CA HIS A 7 10.34 -23.40 2.17
C HIS A 7 11.13 -22.36 2.97
N ALA A 8 12.37 -22.70 3.34
CA ALA A 8 13.22 -21.87 4.20
C ALA A 8 13.37 -20.43 3.70
N LEU A 9 13.49 -20.24 2.38
CA LEU A 9 13.60 -18.90 1.77
C LEU A 9 12.48 -17.95 2.22
N TYR A 10 11.23 -18.42 2.21
CA TYR A 10 10.07 -17.58 2.53
C TYR A 10 9.88 -17.42 4.03
N ASP A 11 10.14 -18.47 4.80
CA ASP A 11 10.02 -18.49 6.26
C ASP A 11 11.07 -17.58 6.91
N GLU A 12 12.33 -17.61 6.42
CA GLU A 12 13.40 -16.73 6.87
C GLU A 12 13.15 -15.26 6.51
N ALA A 13 12.67 -14.99 5.29
CA ALA A 13 12.29 -13.65 4.88
C ALA A 13 11.15 -13.10 5.74
N TYR A 14 10.18 -13.95 6.13
CA TYR A 14 9.11 -13.56 7.03
C TYR A 14 9.62 -13.25 8.44
N ALA A 15 10.49 -14.12 8.99
CA ALA A 15 11.12 -13.87 10.27
C ALA A 15 11.95 -12.58 10.27
N LYS A 16 12.67 -12.30 9.17
CA LYS A 16 13.43 -11.05 8.96
C LYS A 16 12.51 -9.84 8.94
N ALA A 17 11.43 -9.86 8.16
CA ALA A 17 10.49 -8.74 8.07
C ALA A 17 9.88 -8.41 9.44
N ARG A 18 9.52 -9.43 10.23
CA ARG A 18 9.01 -9.24 11.58
C ARG A 18 10.05 -8.61 12.52
N ARG A 19 11.30 -9.09 12.49
CA ARG A 19 12.39 -8.49 13.28
C ARG A 19 12.60 -7.03 12.91
N ASP A 20 12.55 -6.70 11.62
CA ASP A 20 12.74 -5.33 11.15
C ASP A 20 11.62 -4.41 11.62
N VAL A 21 10.36 -4.84 11.52
CA VAL A 21 9.21 -4.09 12.07
C VAL A 21 9.36 -3.88 13.58
N THR A 22 9.69 -4.94 14.34
CA THR A 22 9.90 -4.82 15.79
C THR A 22 11.06 -3.88 16.12
N GLY A 23 12.17 -3.93 15.37
CA GLY A 23 13.32 -3.04 15.55
C GLY A 23 13.04 -1.58 15.19
N ASN A 24 11.95 -1.30 14.48
CA ASN A 24 11.47 0.05 14.19
C ASN A 24 10.46 0.58 15.21
N ILE A 25 10.14 -0.18 16.26
CA ILE A 25 9.35 0.33 17.38
C ILE A 25 10.29 1.01 18.36
N VAL A 26 10.30 2.35 18.35
CA VAL A 26 11.14 3.17 19.22
C VAL A 26 10.24 4.08 20.05
N ASN A 27 10.40 4.04 21.37
CA ASN A 27 9.57 4.82 22.31
C ASN A 27 8.05 4.63 22.08
N GLY A 28 7.64 3.41 21.75
CA GLY A 28 6.24 3.04 21.53
C GLY A 28 5.62 3.58 20.23
N ARG A 29 6.44 4.01 19.25
CA ARG A 29 6.04 4.52 17.93
C ARG A 29 6.87 3.87 16.82
N LEU A 30 6.36 3.85 15.60
CA LEU A 30 7.06 3.35 14.41
C LEU A 30 7.92 4.45 13.80
N ILE A 31 9.22 4.20 13.67
CA ILE A 31 10.12 5.02 12.83
C ILE A 31 10.19 4.44 11.41
N ALA A 32 10.61 5.24 10.43
CA ALA A 32 10.73 4.77 9.06
C ALA A 32 11.81 3.69 8.93
N GLY A 33 13.04 3.91 9.39
CA GLY A 33 14.07 2.88 9.31
C GLY A 33 15.37 3.24 10.02
N GLU A 34 16.40 2.43 9.83
CA GLU A 34 17.67 2.56 10.53
C GLU A 34 18.35 3.93 10.36
N THR A 35 18.39 4.44 9.12
CA THR A 35 18.94 5.77 8.83
C THR A 35 17.87 6.87 8.83
N TRP A 36 16.61 6.49 9.06
CA TRP A 36 15.45 7.38 9.13
C TRP A 36 14.74 7.24 10.48
N PRO A 37 15.33 7.72 11.59
CA PRO A 37 14.76 7.60 12.93
C PRO A 37 13.53 8.51 13.16
N GLN A 38 13.04 9.18 12.12
CA GLN A 38 11.86 10.05 12.20
C GLN A 38 10.59 9.28 11.82
N ILE A 39 9.46 9.86 12.21
CA ILE A 39 8.13 9.41 11.80
C ILE A 39 7.76 10.17 10.53
N TRP A 40 7.45 9.42 9.48
CA TRP A 40 7.02 9.93 8.17
C TRP A 40 5.59 9.48 7.91
N THR A 41 4.74 10.43 7.53
CA THR A 41 3.31 10.19 7.30
C THR A 41 3.09 9.09 6.27
N ARG A 42 3.89 9.07 5.21
CA ARG A 42 3.76 8.08 4.13
C ARG A 42 4.29 6.71 4.54
N ASP A 43 5.51 6.64 5.05
CA ASP A 43 6.16 5.40 5.45
C ASP A 43 5.32 4.66 6.48
N SER A 44 4.91 5.35 7.55
CA SER A 44 4.09 4.76 8.60
C SER A 44 2.70 4.36 8.08
N SER A 45 2.04 5.20 7.28
CA SER A 45 0.67 4.90 6.83
C SER A 45 0.63 3.73 5.84
N TYR A 46 1.53 3.69 4.86
CA TYR A 46 1.62 2.56 3.95
C TYR A 46 2.04 1.28 4.66
N ALA A 47 2.96 1.35 5.62
CA ALA A 47 3.35 0.17 6.40
C ALA A 47 2.18 -0.38 7.23
N LEU A 48 1.41 0.50 7.88
CA LEU A 48 0.26 0.11 8.68
C LEU A 48 -0.83 -0.53 7.81
N ASP A 49 -1.10 0.02 6.63
CA ASP A 49 -2.04 -0.56 5.65
C ASP A 49 -1.57 -1.90 5.08
N LEU A 50 -0.27 -2.05 4.84
CA LEU A 50 0.34 -3.33 4.44
C LEU A 50 0.35 -4.39 5.56
N GLY A 51 -0.06 -4.03 6.78
CA GLY A 51 -0.32 -4.99 7.85
C GLY A 51 0.62 -4.92 9.06
N THR A 52 1.51 -3.93 9.16
CA THR A 52 2.34 -3.79 10.39
C THR A 52 1.49 -3.49 11.62
N GLY A 53 0.35 -2.81 11.43
CA GLY A 53 -0.57 -2.46 12.52
C GLY A 53 -1.34 -3.65 13.09
N LEU A 54 -1.46 -4.75 12.36
CA LEU A 54 -2.24 -5.93 12.78
C LEU A 54 -1.73 -6.53 14.10
N GLY A 55 -0.41 -6.54 14.31
CA GLY A 55 0.21 -7.10 15.51
C GLY A 55 0.48 -6.10 16.63
N VAL A 56 0.40 -4.80 16.36
CA VAL A 56 0.72 -3.72 17.33
C VAL A 56 -0.18 -2.49 17.16
N PRO A 57 -1.52 -2.65 17.22
CA PRO A 57 -2.46 -1.56 16.92
C PRO A 57 -2.22 -0.30 17.77
N ASP A 58 -1.90 -0.45 19.07
CA ASP A 58 -1.62 0.69 19.96
C ASP A 58 -0.40 1.51 19.52
N VAL A 59 0.64 0.83 19.00
CA VAL A 59 1.82 1.51 18.44
C VAL A 59 1.41 2.26 17.17
N GLY A 60 0.58 1.67 16.33
CA GLY A 60 0.01 2.32 15.14
C GLY A 60 -0.76 3.58 15.49
N MET A 61 -1.70 3.50 16.45
CA MET A 61 -2.50 4.64 16.91
C MET A 61 -1.63 5.77 17.47
N ARG A 62 -0.66 5.43 18.35
CA ARG A 62 0.29 6.41 18.90
C ARG A 62 1.15 7.06 17.83
N THR A 63 1.53 6.31 16.79
CA THR A 63 2.31 6.83 15.66
C THR A 63 1.45 7.81 14.85
N LEU A 64 0.25 7.40 14.42
CA LEU A 64 -0.66 8.21 13.61
C LEU A 64 -1.07 9.52 14.29
N ARG A 65 -1.30 9.52 15.60
CA ARG A 65 -1.60 10.76 16.34
C ARG A 65 -0.49 11.80 16.27
N THR A 66 0.78 11.40 16.10
CA THR A 66 1.89 12.36 15.90
C THR A 66 1.95 12.95 14.48
N MET A 67 1.18 12.39 13.56
CA MET A 67 1.14 12.78 12.15
C MET A 67 -0.03 13.72 11.84
N ALA A 68 -0.72 14.22 12.86
CA ALA A 68 -1.66 15.33 12.73
C ALA A 68 -0.95 16.68 12.96
N THR A 69 -1.47 17.71 12.30
CA THR A 69 -1.02 19.10 12.45
C THR A 69 -2.23 20.04 12.32
N THR A 70 -2.07 21.31 12.70
CA THR A 70 -3.17 22.28 12.71
C THR A 70 -3.26 23.04 11.38
N ASP A 71 -4.46 23.09 10.81
CA ASP A 71 -4.89 24.02 9.76
C ASP A 71 -6.02 24.91 10.32
N ARG A 72 -6.42 25.95 9.59
CA ARG A 72 -7.61 26.75 9.92
C ARG A 72 -8.92 25.95 9.91
N LEU A 73 -8.92 24.77 9.30
CA LEU A 73 -10.04 23.81 9.29
C LEU A 73 -10.01 22.84 10.49
N GLY A 74 -9.03 22.93 11.38
CA GLY A 74 -8.81 21.99 12.49
C GLY A 74 -7.60 21.08 12.27
N GLU A 75 -7.55 19.95 12.97
CA GLU A 75 -6.49 18.96 12.76
C GLU A 75 -6.59 18.33 11.37
N VAL A 76 -5.43 18.16 10.72
CA VAL A 76 -5.27 17.58 9.38
C VAL A 76 -4.01 16.71 9.35
N TRP A 77 -3.96 15.76 8.42
CA TRP A 77 -2.77 14.94 8.21
C TRP A 77 -1.60 15.82 7.77
N ARG A 78 -0.46 15.65 8.44
CA ARG A 78 0.78 16.37 8.19
C ARG A 78 1.34 15.96 6.83
N GLN A 79 1.72 16.93 6.02
CA GLN A 79 2.53 16.67 4.84
C GLN A 79 4.00 16.62 5.24
N ASP A 80 4.67 15.54 4.90
CA ASP A 80 6.10 15.43 5.16
C ASP A 80 6.90 16.43 4.28
N PRO A 81 7.86 17.17 4.84
CA PRO A 81 8.67 18.10 4.06
C PRO A 81 9.73 17.35 3.23
N CYS A 82 9.85 17.71 1.95
CA CYS A 82 10.90 17.20 1.07
C CYS A 82 11.81 18.32 0.58
N ARG A 83 13.12 18.05 0.56
CA ARG A 83 14.16 18.96 0.06
C ARG A 83 13.96 19.38 -1.41
N HIS A 84 13.51 18.48 -2.28
CA HIS A 84 13.50 18.72 -3.73
C HIS A 84 12.22 19.40 -4.23
N PHE A 85 11.08 19.09 -3.62
CA PHE A 85 9.77 19.55 -4.09
C PHE A 85 8.98 20.38 -3.07
N GLY A 86 9.53 20.56 -1.86
CA GLY A 86 8.96 21.39 -0.80
C GLY A 86 7.99 20.62 0.09
N ALA A 87 6.92 21.30 0.51
CA ALA A 87 5.84 20.73 1.31
C ALA A 87 4.48 21.03 0.63
N TRP A 88 3.40 20.95 1.39
CA TRP A 88 2.08 21.42 0.97
C TRP A 88 2.16 22.88 0.45
N PRO A 89 1.51 23.24 -0.67
CA PRO A 89 0.58 22.46 -1.49
C PRO A 89 1.21 21.80 -2.74
N ASN A 90 2.54 21.65 -2.81
CA ASN A 90 3.20 21.02 -3.97
C ASN A 90 3.31 19.50 -3.83
N LEU A 91 3.42 19.02 -2.58
CA LEU A 91 3.19 17.63 -2.21
C LEU A 91 1.87 17.58 -1.43
N THR A 92 0.95 16.73 -1.87
CA THR A 92 -0.43 16.73 -1.40
C THR A 92 -0.91 15.31 -1.06
N ASP A 93 0.00 14.37 -0.89
CA ASP A 93 -0.31 12.96 -0.63
C ASP A 93 -0.52 12.65 0.87
N SER A 94 -0.52 13.65 1.76
CA SER A 94 -0.74 13.46 3.20
C SER A 94 -2.06 12.76 3.55
N ILE A 95 -3.05 12.75 2.65
CA ILE A 95 -4.32 12.01 2.84
C ILE A 95 -4.09 10.51 3.02
N VAL A 96 -2.92 9.96 2.66
CA VAL A 96 -2.51 8.59 2.99
C VAL A 96 -2.62 8.27 4.48
N GLY A 97 -2.53 9.28 5.36
CA GLY A 97 -2.80 9.12 6.79
C GLY A 97 -4.15 8.45 7.09
N ALA A 98 -5.18 8.75 6.28
CA ALA A 98 -6.49 8.11 6.39
C ALA A 98 -6.44 6.60 6.10
N VAL A 99 -5.59 6.18 5.15
CA VAL A 99 -5.39 4.77 4.79
C VAL A 99 -4.77 4.01 5.97
N GLY A 100 -3.68 4.54 6.52
CA GLY A 100 -3.04 3.96 7.71
C GLY A 100 -3.95 3.96 8.94
N ALA A 101 -4.73 5.03 9.14
CA ALA A 101 -5.70 5.14 10.24
C ALA A 101 -6.82 4.13 10.12
N TRP A 102 -7.36 3.92 8.91
CA TRP A 102 -8.38 2.91 8.69
C TRP A 102 -7.86 1.50 9.00
N ALA A 103 -6.69 1.12 8.48
CA ALA A 103 -6.10 -0.19 8.78
C ALA A 103 -5.83 -0.39 10.28
N THR A 104 -5.38 0.68 10.96
CA THR A 104 -5.15 0.66 12.41
C THR A 104 -6.46 0.51 13.18
N TYR A 105 -7.53 1.21 12.78
CA TYR A 105 -8.86 1.05 13.36
C TYR A 105 -9.38 -0.38 13.19
N LEU A 106 -9.24 -0.98 12.01
CA LEU A 106 -9.66 -2.37 11.80
C LEU A 106 -8.94 -3.31 12.79
N ALA A 107 -7.65 -3.12 12.98
CA ALA A 107 -6.85 -3.90 13.91
C ALA A 107 -7.20 -3.66 15.40
N SER A 108 -7.49 -2.42 15.79
CA SER A 108 -7.75 -2.06 17.20
C SER A 108 -9.21 -2.22 17.62
N GLY A 109 -10.15 -1.90 16.74
CA GLY A 109 -11.56 -1.70 17.09
C GLY A 109 -11.84 -0.44 17.91
N ASP A 110 -10.86 0.47 18.06
CA ASP A 110 -10.96 1.65 18.93
C ASP A 110 -11.85 2.75 18.31
N GLU A 111 -13.02 2.97 18.92
CA GLU A 111 -14.03 3.91 18.42
C GLU A 111 -13.63 5.39 18.61
N ASP A 112 -12.86 5.72 19.65
CA ASP A 112 -12.40 7.09 19.89
C ASP A 112 -11.35 7.49 18.85
N PHE A 113 -10.46 6.56 18.50
CA PHE A 113 -9.52 6.70 17.41
C PHE A 113 -10.23 6.80 16.06
N LEU A 114 -11.30 6.03 15.84
CA LEU A 114 -12.14 6.14 14.64
C LEU A 114 -12.71 7.55 14.50
N ARG A 115 -13.36 8.10 15.55
CA ARG A 115 -13.94 9.45 15.53
C ARG A 115 -12.88 10.51 15.25
N TRP A 116 -11.76 10.47 15.96
CA TRP A 116 -10.63 11.38 15.73
C TRP A 116 -10.10 11.28 14.29
N SER A 117 -9.85 10.07 13.79
CA SER A 117 -9.30 9.88 12.45
C SER A 117 -10.27 10.31 11.34
N PHE A 118 -11.58 10.19 11.56
CA PHE A 118 -12.60 10.73 10.67
C PHE A 118 -12.51 12.25 10.58
N GLU A 119 -12.43 12.96 11.71
CA GLU A 119 -12.31 14.42 11.73
C GLU A 119 -11.06 14.90 11.00
N VAL A 120 -9.89 14.31 11.31
CA VAL A 120 -8.62 14.62 10.66
C VAL A 120 -8.71 14.37 9.15
N THR A 121 -9.34 13.28 8.74
CA THR A 121 -9.53 12.92 7.32
C THR A 121 -10.46 13.89 6.61
N ARG A 122 -11.63 14.20 7.19
CA ARG A 122 -12.59 15.18 6.67
C ARG A 122 -11.93 16.54 6.45
N ASN A 123 -11.22 17.04 7.45
CA ASN A 123 -10.54 18.34 7.37
C ASN A 123 -9.43 18.32 6.33
N SER A 124 -8.73 17.19 6.19
CA SER A 124 -7.66 17.00 5.19
C SER A 124 -8.17 16.98 3.75
N LEU A 125 -9.34 16.36 3.52
CA LEU A 125 -10.04 16.39 2.23
C LEU A 125 -10.49 17.82 1.90
N ALA A 126 -11.11 18.52 2.86
CA ALA A 126 -11.51 19.92 2.67
C ALA A 126 -10.31 20.85 2.39
N ARG A 127 -9.17 20.62 3.07
CA ARG A 127 -7.91 21.34 2.79
C ARG A 127 -7.42 21.09 1.36
N ALA A 128 -7.47 19.84 0.90
CA ALA A 128 -7.08 19.47 -0.45
C ALA A 128 -7.99 20.06 -1.52
N GLU A 129 -9.31 20.05 -1.29
CA GLU A 129 -10.30 20.66 -2.18
C GLU A 129 -10.02 22.15 -2.35
N ARG A 130 -9.68 22.84 -1.25
CA ARG A 130 -9.33 24.26 -1.25
C ARG A 130 -8.06 24.55 -2.04
N ASP A 131 -6.99 23.78 -1.81
CA ASP A 131 -5.63 24.19 -2.23
C ASP A 131 -5.19 23.51 -3.54
N ALA A 132 -5.64 22.28 -3.77
CA ALA A 132 -5.07 21.38 -4.77
C ALA A 132 -6.06 20.89 -5.83
N PHE A 133 -7.37 20.91 -5.58
CA PHE A 133 -8.36 20.41 -6.54
C PHE A 133 -8.48 21.32 -7.77
N ASP A 134 -8.39 20.73 -8.95
CA ASP A 134 -8.50 21.41 -10.23
C ASP A 134 -9.86 21.12 -10.86
N VAL A 135 -10.80 22.06 -10.70
CA VAL A 135 -12.19 21.94 -11.18
C VAL A 135 -12.26 21.62 -12.68
N GLY A 136 -11.35 22.16 -13.49
CA GLY A 136 -11.34 21.94 -14.95
C GLY A 136 -11.08 20.48 -15.35
N SER A 137 -10.29 19.74 -14.58
CA SER A 137 -10.04 18.32 -14.82
C SER A 137 -10.85 17.38 -13.94
N GLY A 138 -11.28 17.85 -12.76
CA GLY A 138 -11.83 17.02 -11.70
C GLY A 138 -10.77 16.19 -10.96
N LEU A 139 -9.49 16.58 -11.06
CA LEU A 139 -8.37 15.90 -10.41
C LEU A 139 -7.68 16.82 -9.39
N PHE A 140 -6.99 16.22 -8.44
CA PHE A 140 -6.07 16.91 -7.53
C PHE A 140 -4.70 17.11 -8.18
N ARG A 141 -4.16 18.31 -7.98
CA ARG A 141 -2.77 18.65 -8.28
C ARG A 141 -1.84 18.13 -7.18
N GLY A 142 -0.62 17.80 -7.56
CA GLY A 142 0.42 17.32 -6.66
C GLY A 142 1.41 16.41 -7.36
N CYS A 143 2.61 16.27 -6.79
CA CYS A 143 3.51 15.19 -7.17
C CYS A 143 2.85 13.83 -6.91
N ALA A 144 3.30 12.80 -7.63
CA ALA A 144 2.97 11.41 -7.32
C ALA A 144 3.48 11.03 -5.92
N SER A 145 2.71 10.19 -5.23
CA SER A 145 3.00 9.82 -3.85
C SER A 145 4.36 9.15 -3.75
N PHE A 146 5.10 9.43 -2.66
CA PHE A 146 6.49 9.00 -2.42
C PHE A 146 7.52 9.32 -3.52
N MET A 147 7.15 9.86 -4.68
CA MET A 147 8.06 10.09 -5.81
C MET A 147 8.77 11.45 -5.71
N GLU A 148 9.11 11.91 -4.51
CA GLU A 148 9.60 13.28 -4.25
C GLU A 148 11.10 13.50 -4.52
N SER A 149 11.64 12.81 -5.53
CA SER A 149 13.00 13.02 -5.99
C SER A 149 13.00 13.60 -7.39
N ASN A 150 13.99 14.44 -7.68
CA ASN A 150 14.23 14.99 -9.00
C ASN A 150 14.20 13.91 -10.10
N SER A 151 14.80 12.75 -9.82
CA SER A 151 14.85 11.61 -10.75
C SER A 151 13.51 10.96 -11.09
N GLY A 152 12.48 11.21 -10.27
CA GLY A 152 11.10 10.77 -10.54
C GLY A 152 10.41 11.55 -11.67
N TYR A 153 11.03 12.59 -12.21
CA TYR A 153 10.44 13.46 -13.23
C TYR A 153 11.43 13.77 -14.37
N PRO A 154 10.96 14.24 -15.54
CA PRO A 154 11.88 14.66 -16.60
C PRO A 154 12.74 15.85 -16.16
N LEU A 155 13.97 15.98 -16.70
CA LEU A 155 14.96 17.01 -16.32
C LEU A 155 14.40 18.44 -16.27
N ARG A 156 13.41 18.78 -17.10
CA ARG A 156 12.74 20.09 -17.09
C ARG A 156 12.09 20.47 -15.74
N PHE A 157 11.86 19.50 -14.87
CA PHE A 157 11.30 19.68 -13.52
C PHE A 157 12.35 19.67 -12.41
N ARG A 158 13.63 19.47 -12.74
CA ARG A 158 14.72 19.44 -11.77
C ARG A 158 14.75 20.74 -10.96
N TYR A 159 14.69 20.63 -9.63
CA TYR A 159 14.59 21.75 -8.67
C TYR A 159 13.39 22.68 -8.90
N ARG A 160 12.33 22.21 -9.56
CA ARG A 160 11.11 22.97 -9.83
C ARG A 160 9.90 22.29 -9.19
N GLY A 161 9.95 22.14 -7.87
CA GLY A 161 8.88 21.53 -7.07
C GLY A 161 7.50 22.09 -7.35
N ALA A 162 7.36 23.42 -7.46
CA ALA A 162 6.10 24.05 -7.80
C ALA A 162 5.56 23.63 -9.18
N ALA A 163 6.43 23.34 -10.16
CA ALA A 163 5.99 22.86 -11.47
C ALA A 163 5.56 21.39 -11.42
N VAL A 164 6.21 20.56 -10.60
CA VAL A 164 5.76 19.18 -10.31
C VAL A 164 4.42 19.20 -9.58
N GLY A 165 4.27 20.09 -8.60
CA GLY A 165 3.04 20.26 -7.82
C GLY A 165 1.83 20.69 -8.65
N ARG A 166 2.03 21.19 -9.89
CA ARG A 166 0.94 21.49 -10.85
C ARG A 166 0.59 20.31 -11.77
N THR A 167 1.31 19.19 -11.69
CA THR A 167 0.90 17.94 -12.33
C THR A 167 -0.23 17.29 -11.54
N LYS A 168 -0.94 16.36 -12.16
CA LYS A 168 -2.02 15.58 -11.55
C LYS A 168 -1.61 14.12 -11.62
N ALA A 169 -0.96 13.64 -10.57
CA ALA A 169 -0.40 12.29 -10.53
C ALA A 169 -1.45 11.22 -10.20
N LEU A 170 -1.23 10.02 -10.75
CA LEU A 170 -2.12 8.88 -10.56
C LEU A 170 -2.22 8.47 -9.10
N SER A 171 -1.10 8.12 -8.46
CA SER A 171 -1.08 7.69 -7.05
C SER A 171 -1.74 8.70 -6.12
N THR A 172 -1.46 10.00 -6.28
CA THR A 172 -2.07 11.06 -5.46
C THR A 172 -3.59 11.13 -5.63
N ASN A 173 -4.09 11.04 -6.86
CA ASN A 173 -5.53 11.03 -7.09
C ASN A 173 -6.20 9.74 -6.58
N LEU A 174 -5.51 8.60 -6.65
CA LEU A 174 -5.97 7.34 -6.04
C LEU A 174 -6.06 7.44 -4.52
N LEU A 175 -5.09 8.12 -3.86
CA LEU A 175 -5.14 8.36 -2.43
C LEU A 175 -6.32 9.25 -2.03
N TYR A 176 -6.64 10.28 -2.81
CA TYR A 176 -7.83 11.10 -2.55
C TYR A 176 -9.13 10.34 -2.79
N PHE A 177 -9.19 9.53 -3.85
CA PHE A 177 -10.31 8.63 -4.09
C PHE A 177 -10.52 7.70 -2.90
N ARG A 178 -9.45 7.07 -2.42
CA ARG A 178 -9.49 6.22 -1.24
C ARG A 178 -9.87 7.01 0.02
N GLY A 179 -9.32 8.21 0.19
CA GLY A 179 -9.66 9.11 1.29
C GLY A 179 -11.15 9.43 1.37
N TYR A 180 -11.79 9.74 0.24
CA TYR A 180 -13.24 9.93 0.18
C TYR A 180 -14.02 8.66 0.54
N GLN A 181 -13.63 7.49 0.01
CA GLN A 181 -14.28 6.23 0.37
C GLN A 181 -14.18 5.94 1.87
N LEU A 182 -13.01 6.16 2.46
CA LEU A 182 -12.77 5.94 3.87
C LEU A 182 -13.54 6.94 4.74
N ALA A 183 -13.58 8.23 4.37
CA ALA A 183 -14.40 9.22 5.06
C ALA A 183 -15.88 8.84 5.04
N ALA A 184 -16.41 8.37 3.91
CA ALA A 184 -17.80 7.91 3.81
C ALA A 184 -18.09 6.72 4.75
N ARG A 185 -17.19 5.73 4.78
CA ARG A 185 -17.31 4.55 5.66
C ARG A 185 -17.23 4.92 7.14
N MET A 186 -16.22 5.71 7.50
CA MET A 186 -16.03 6.19 8.87
C MET A 186 -17.24 6.99 9.34
N ALA A 187 -17.78 7.91 8.52
CA ALA A 187 -18.99 8.66 8.82
C ALA A 187 -20.16 7.72 9.15
N GLY A 188 -20.42 6.72 8.31
CA GLY A 188 -21.49 5.76 8.54
C GLY A 188 -21.33 4.95 9.83
N LEU A 189 -20.09 4.59 10.21
CA LEU A 189 -19.82 3.88 11.46
C LEU A 189 -20.05 4.74 12.70
N ILE A 190 -19.82 6.05 12.62
CA ILE A 190 -19.98 6.97 13.76
C ILE A 190 -21.36 7.63 13.82
N GLY A 191 -22.25 7.32 12.86
CA GLY A 191 -23.61 7.85 12.76
C GLY A 191 -23.75 9.19 12.02
N GLU A 192 -22.74 9.60 11.24
CA GLU A 192 -22.77 10.78 10.37
C GLU A 192 -23.13 10.43 8.92
N ASP A 193 -23.58 11.43 8.16
CA ASP A 193 -23.86 11.27 6.72
C ASP A 193 -22.56 11.29 5.89
N GLY A 194 -22.26 10.15 5.27
CA GLY A 194 -21.11 9.97 4.38
C GLY A 194 -21.42 10.14 2.87
N SER A 195 -22.67 10.41 2.49
CA SER A 195 -23.13 10.42 1.09
C SER A 195 -22.30 11.34 0.20
N SER A 196 -22.05 12.57 0.68
CA SER A 196 -21.29 13.58 -0.03
C SER A 196 -19.84 13.15 -0.34
N PHE A 197 -19.22 12.34 0.53
CA PHE A 197 -17.90 11.78 0.25
C PHE A 197 -17.98 10.64 -0.77
N ALA A 198 -19.02 9.79 -0.72
CA ALA A 198 -19.23 8.73 -1.70
C ALA A 198 -19.46 9.29 -3.12
N ASP A 199 -20.20 10.39 -3.26
CA ASP A 199 -20.43 11.07 -4.54
C ASP A 199 -19.12 11.62 -5.11
N ARG A 200 -18.31 12.29 -4.27
CA ARG A 200 -16.99 12.79 -4.67
C ARG A 200 -16.02 11.67 -5.04
N ALA A 201 -16.03 10.54 -4.33
CA ALA A 201 -15.25 9.36 -4.70
C ALA A 201 -15.65 8.85 -6.09
N THR A 202 -16.94 8.79 -6.38
CA THR A 202 -17.46 8.36 -7.70
C THR A 202 -17.02 9.32 -8.80
N ALA A 203 -17.20 10.62 -8.61
CA ALA A 203 -16.78 11.65 -9.56
C ALA A 203 -15.27 11.64 -9.81
N LEU A 204 -14.46 11.44 -8.76
CA LEU A 204 -13.00 11.37 -8.88
C LEU A 204 -12.55 10.10 -9.62
N ARG A 205 -13.17 8.94 -9.36
CA ARG A 205 -12.91 7.70 -10.11
C ARG A 205 -13.16 7.88 -11.60
N GLU A 206 -14.24 8.54 -11.97
CA GLU A 206 -14.58 8.85 -13.36
C GLU A 206 -13.57 9.83 -13.97
N ALA A 207 -13.14 10.86 -13.23
CA ALA A 207 -12.10 11.78 -13.69
C ALA A 207 -10.75 11.07 -13.90
N ILE A 208 -10.34 10.19 -12.99
CA ILE A 208 -9.11 9.39 -13.13
C ILE A 208 -9.18 8.53 -14.39
N ASN A 209 -10.28 7.79 -14.58
CA ASN A 209 -10.46 6.96 -15.78
C ASN A 209 -10.47 7.79 -17.06
N ARG A 210 -11.19 8.92 -17.08
CA ARG A 210 -11.27 9.78 -18.27
C ARG A 210 -9.93 10.41 -18.64
N ARG A 211 -9.11 10.79 -17.65
CA ARG A 211 -7.93 11.66 -17.86
C ARG A 211 -6.60 10.95 -17.76
N LEU A 212 -6.52 9.83 -17.05
CA LEU A 212 -5.27 9.11 -16.80
C LEU A 212 -5.24 7.72 -17.43
N TRP A 213 -6.37 7.07 -17.70
CA TRP A 213 -6.35 5.82 -18.46
C TRP A 213 -5.84 6.08 -19.88
N ALA A 214 -4.90 5.27 -20.36
CA ALA A 214 -4.37 5.34 -21.72
C ALA A 214 -4.68 4.02 -22.46
N PRO A 215 -5.85 3.91 -23.14
CA PRO A 215 -6.31 2.66 -23.74
C PRO A 215 -5.30 2.01 -24.69
N ALA A 216 -4.62 2.82 -25.51
CA ALA A 216 -3.62 2.34 -26.46
C ALA A 216 -2.39 1.67 -25.80
N ARG A 217 -2.16 1.92 -24.51
CA ARG A 217 -1.10 1.30 -23.72
C ARG A 217 -1.61 0.20 -22.79
N GLY A 218 -2.91 0.12 -22.55
CA GLY A 218 -3.50 -0.74 -21.51
C GLY A 218 -2.97 -0.43 -20.11
N LEU A 219 -2.64 0.84 -19.84
CA LEU A 219 -2.03 1.31 -18.60
C LEU A 219 -2.56 2.70 -18.23
N TYR A 220 -2.43 3.06 -16.97
CA TYR A 220 -2.61 4.46 -16.57
C TYR A 220 -1.34 5.28 -16.87
N ALA A 221 -1.54 6.57 -17.13
CA ALA A 221 -0.47 7.54 -17.19
C ALA A 221 0.01 7.89 -15.78
N TYR A 222 1.32 7.92 -15.58
CA TYR A 222 1.94 8.31 -14.30
C TYR A 222 1.40 9.66 -13.76
N TYR A 223 1.23 10.64 -14.64
CA TYR A 223 0.58 11.92 -14.33
C TYR A 223 0.06 12.59 -15.60
N GLU A 224 -0.87 13.53 -15.43
CA GLU A 224 -1.21 14.55 -16.41
C GLU A 224 -0.43 15.85 -16.11
N THR A 225 0.16 16.50 -17.10
CA THR A 225 0.76 17.83 -16.91
C THR A 225 -0.32 18.89 -16.73
N GLU A 226 0.04 20.06 -16.22
CA GLU A 226 -0.84 21.24 -16.13
C GLU A 226 -1.63 21.52 -17.44
N GLY A 227 -0.99 21.39 -18.60
CA GLY A 227 -1.62 21.55 -19.92
C GLY A 227 -2.40 20.34 -20.45
N GLY A 228 -2.78 19.38 -19.62
CA GLY A 228 -3.64 18.26 -20.01
C GLY A 228 -2.96 17.09 -20.72
N ARG A 229 -1.63 17.10 -20.88
CA ARG A 229 -0.89 16.02 -21.55
C ARG A 229 -0.53 14.89 -20.59
N GLN A 230 -0.94 13.66 -20.93
CA GLN A 230 -0.56 12.45 -20.22
C GLN A 230 0.95 12.13 -20.34
N SER A 231 1.53 11.69 -19.23
CA SER A 231 2.86 11.07 -19.21
C SER A 231 2.84 9.73 -19.95
N ARG A 232 3.87 9.48 -20.76
CA ARG A 232 4.08 8.20 -21.46
C ARG A 232 4.67 7.10 -20.56
N ARG A 233 4.78 7.36 -19.26
CA ARG A 233 5.31 6.42 -18.26
C ARG A 233 4.20 5.86 -17.40
N MET A 234 4.47 4.72 -16.78
CA MET A 234 3.72 4.16 -15.67
C MET A 234 4.44 4.43 -14.33
N GLU A 235 3.69 4.29 -13.25
CA GLU A 235 4.19 4.24 -11.89
C GLU A 235 3.64 2.98 -11.23
N GLY A 236 4.51 2.13 -10.67
CA GLY A 236 4.12 0.82 -10.17
C GLY A 236 3.10 0.90 -9.03
N LEU A 237 3.26 1.87 -8.12
CA LEU A 237 2.30 2.07 -7.02
C LEU A 237 0.93 2.47 -7.54
N GLY A 238 0.87 3.42 -8.48
CA GLY A 238 -0.39 3.88 -9.05
C GLY A 238 -1.13 2.77 -9.81
N GLU A 239 -0.44 1.96 -10.60
CA GLU A 239 -1.06 0.81 -11.28
C GLU A 239 -1.60 -0.23 -10.28
N ALA A 240 -0.82 -0.55 -9.24
CA ALA A 240 -1.24 -1.48 -8.20
C ALA A 240 -2.48 -0.99 -7.44
N LEU A 241 -2.48 0.27 -6.99
CA LEU A 241 -3.59 0.86 -6.24
C LEU A 241 -4.84 1.05 -7.11
N ALA A 242 -4.70 1.33 -8.41
CA ALA A 242 -5.84 1.44 -9.31
C ALA A 242 -6.61 0.11 -9.39
N VAL A 243 -5.89 -1.02 -9.46
CA VAL A 243 -6.48 -2.36 -9.45
C VAL A 243 -7.06 -2.71 -8.08
N LEU A 244 -6.29 -2.50 -7.01
CA LEU A 244 -6.63 -2.90 -5.65
C LEU A 244 -7.84 -2.13 -5.09
N TRP A 245 -7.94 -0.85 -5.39
CA TRP A 245 -9.04 0.01 -4.89
C TRP A 245 -10.21 0.13 -5.88
N GLY A 246 -10.19 -0.63 -6.98
CA GLY A 246 -11.32 -0.72 -7.91
C GLY A 246 -11.58 0.54 -8.74
N VAL A 247 -10.53 1.32 -9.00
CA VAL A 247 -10.58 2.38 -10.02
C VAL A 247 -10.42 1.78 -11.41
N ALA A 248 -9.56 0.77 -11.53
CA ALA A 248 -9.52 -0.11 -12.69
C ALA A 248 -10.62 -1.17 -12.60
N ASP A 249 -11.45 -1.25 -13.64
CA ASP A 249 -12.39 -2.35 -13.79
C ASP A 249 -11.67 -3.68 -14.11
N ALA A 250 -12.42 -4.78 -14.21
CA ALA A 250 -11.84 -6.10 -14.47
C ALA A 250 -11.08 -6.19 -15.82
N SER A 251 -11.56 -5.48 -16.85
CA SER A 251 -10.92 -5.45 -18.17
C SER A 251 -9.63 -4.64 -18.15
N GLN A 252 -9.65 -3.47 -17.50
CA GLN A 252 -8.49 -2.63 -17.29
C GLN A 252 -7.44 -3.35 -16.44
N ALA A 253 -7.84 -4.01 -15.35
CA ALA A 253 -6.94 -4.79 -14.51
C ALA A 253 -6.20 -5.89 -15.30
N LYS A 254 -6.92 -6.61 -16.18
CA LYS A 254 -6.31 -7.62 -17.05
C LYS A 254 -5.29 -7.00 -18.01
N GLU A 255 -5.60 -5.85 -18.61
CA GLU A 255 -4.65 -5.13 -19.46
C GLU A 255 -3.45 -4.61 -18.67
N ILE A 256 -3.64 -4.13 -17.44
CA ILE A 256 -2.55 -3.67 -16.57
C ILE A 256 -1.58 -4.82 -16.28
N PHE A 257 -2.06 -5.98 -15.81
CA PHE A 257 -1.20 -7.14 -15.55
C PHE A 257 -0.42 -7.60 -16.78
N LYS A 258 -1.02 -7.48 -17.96
CA LYS A 258 -0.39 -7.85 -19.23
C LYS A 258 0.67 -6.85 -19.70
N ASN A 259 0.44 -5.55 -19.49
CA ASN A 259 1.25 -4.49 -20.11
C ASN A 259 2.24 -3.80 -19.15
N VAL A 260 2.10 -3.98 -17.83
CA VAL A 260 3.06 -3.46 -16.85
C VAL A 260 4.44 -4.03 -17.11
N SER A 261 5.46 -3.16 -17.08
CA SER A 261 6.85 -3.59 -17.19
C SER A 261 7.37 -4.05 -15.84
N ILE A 262 7.87 -5.28 -15.78
CA ILE A 262 8.45 -5.88 -14.58
C ILE A 262 9.95 -6.09 -14.80
N THR A 263 10.75 -5.81 -13.77
CA THR A 263 12.21 -6.03 -13.80
C THR A 263 12.56 -7.41 -13.26
N GLY A 264 13.82 -7.83 -13.38
CA GLY A 264 14.29 -9.09 -12.81
C GLY A 264 14.14 -9.20 -11.29
N TYR A 265 13.95 -8.06 -10.59
CA TYR A 265 13.86 -8.00 -9.14
C TYR A 265 12.49 -7.55 -8.61
N GLY A 266 11.56 -7.23 -9.51
CA GLY A 266 10.19 -6.83 -9.14
C GLY A 266 9.62 -5.72 -9.99
N ILE A 267 8.40 -5.31 -9.65
CA ILE A 267 7.80 -4.11 -10.23
C ILE A 267 8.64 -2.86 -9.89
N PRO A 268 9.06 -2.06 -10.89
CA PRO A 268 9.78 -0.83 -10.64
C PRO A 268 8.81 0.28 -10.22
N CYS A 269 9.27 1.24 -9.41
CA CYS A 269 8.47 2.42 -9.06
C CYS A 269 8.03 3.24 -10.28
N LEU A 270 8.84 3.25 -11.35
CA LEU A 270 8.59 4.02 -12.57
C LEU A 270 9.20 3.36 -13.80
N TRP A 271 8.43 3.33 -14.90
CA TRP A 271 8.93 2.81 -16.19
C TRP A 271 8.28 3.46 -17.42
N PRO A 272 8.98 3.59 -18.56
CA PRO A 272 10.43 3.48 -18.72
C PRO A 272 11.19 4.55 -17.93
N ARG A 273 12.44 4.27 -17.60
CA ARG A 273 13.31 5.22 -16.89
C ARG A 273 13.47 6.53 -17.67
N TYR A 274 13.69 7.62 -16.96
CA TYR A 274 14.15 8.89 -17.55
C TYR A 274 15.65 8.78 -17.84
N LEU A 275 15.98 8.43 -19.09
CA LEU A 275 17.35 8.18 -19.53
C LEU A 275 18.31 9.36 -19.35
N ALA A 276 17.79 10.59 -19.33
CA ALA A 276 18.60 11.79 -19.22
C ALA A 276 19.28 11.93 -17.84
N TRP A 277 18.78 11.24 -16.81
CA TRP A 277 19.43 11.22 -15.50
C TRP A 277 20.70 10.39 -15.43
N ARG A 278 21.02 9.57 -16.45
CA ARG A 278 22.22 8.71 -16.48
C ARG A 278 23.54 9.49 -16.39
N TYR A 279 23.52 10.79 -16.70
CA TYR A 279 24.69 11.66 -16.75
C TYR A 279 24.95 12.40 -15.43
N TYR A 280 24.23 12.06 -14.35
CA TYR A 280 24.38 12.69 -13.05
C TYR A 280 24.74 11.66 -11.98
N PHE A 281 25.75 11.96 -11.16
CA PHE A 281 26.37 11.02 -10.21
C PHE A 281 26.00 11.35 -8.75
N ASN A 282 24.78 11.02 -8.34
CA ASN A 282 24.25 11.10 -6.97
C ASN A 282 22.96 10.27 -6.87
N ASP A 283 22.55 9.89 -5.66
CA ASP A 283 21.41 9.00 -5.44
C ASP A 283 20.08 9.62 -5.86
N ALA A 284 19.92 10.94 -5.65
CA ALA A 284 18.75 11.67 -6.12
C ALA A 284 18.56 11.62 -7.65
N ASN A 285 19.56 11.17 -8.43
CA ASN A 285 19.46 10.97 -9.88
C ASN A 285 18.87 9.62 -10.29
N TYR A 286 18.77 8.64 -9.38
CA TYR A 286 18.18 7.35 -9.70
C TYR A 286 17.14 6.83 -8.69
N TYR A 287 17.07 7.40 -7.49
CA TYR A 287 16.20 7.01 -6.38
C TYR A 287 14.76 6.65 -6.80
N HIS A 288 14.06 7.57 -7.47
CA HIS A 288 12.69 7.36 -7.97
C HIS A 288 12.62 7.13 -9.48
N ASN A 289 13.68 6.55 -10.06
CA ASN A 289 13.79 6.35 -11.51
C ASN A 289 14.02 4.88 -11.86
N GLY A 290 13.00 4.07 -11.59
CA GLY A 290 12.94 2.66 -11.94
C GLY A 290 13.61 1.71 -10.95
N MET A 291 13.87 2.17 -9.72
CA MET A 291 14.25 1.28 -8.61
C MET A 291 13.07 0.39 -8.21
N VAL A 292 13.35 -0.76 -7.63
CA VAL A 292 12.35 -1.67 -7.10
C VAL A 292 12.17 -1.39 -5.62
N TRP A 293 10.97 -0.95 -5.25
CA TRP A 293 10.61 -0.57 -3.88
C TRP A 293 9.73 -1.66 -3.28
N PRO A 294 10.16 -2.38 -2.23
CA PRO A 294 9.43 -3.55 -1.74
C PRO A 294 7.99 -3.29 -1.30
N PHE A 295 7.68 -2.11 -0.76
CA PHE A 295 6.30 -1.78 -0.40
C PHE A 295 5.40 -1.67 -1.65
N VAL A 296 5.95 -1.18 -2.78
CA VAL A 296 5.26 -1.17 -4.08
C VAL A 296 5.05 -2.60 -4.59
N GLN A 297 6.05 -3.48 -4.40
CA GLN A 297 5.87 -4.90 -4.70
C GLN A 297 4.76 -5.52 -3.84
N GLY A 298 4.68 -5.16 -2.56
CA GLY A 298 3.61 -5.61 -1.66
C GLY A 298 2.23 -5.24 -2.18
N TYR A 299 2.00 -3.97 -2.54
CA TYR A 299 0.73 -3.54 -3.14
C TYR A 299 0.46 -4.21 -4.50
N TRP A 300 1.48 -4.38 -5.33
CA TRP A 300 1.32 -5.04 -6.63
C TRP A 300 0.95 -6.53 -6.49
N ALA A 301 1.58 -7.23 -5.55
CA ALA A 301 1.23 -8.60 -5.22
C ALA A 301 -0.18 -8.69 -4.61
N GLN A 302 -0.57 -7.76 -3.74
CA GLN A 302 -1.96 -7.69 -3.25
C GLN A 302 -2.95 -7.47 -4.41
N ALA A 303 -2.65 -6.57 -5.33
CA ALA A 303 -3.49 -6.34 -6.51
C ALA A 303 -3.64 -7.63 -7.34
N ALA A 304 -2.53 -8.35 -7.57
CA ALA A 304 -2.55 -9.64 -8.24
C ALA A 304 -3.41 -10.68 -7.49
N ALA A 305 -3.22 -10.80 -6.18
CA ALA A 305 -3.98 -11.72 -5.34
C ALA A 305 -5.49 -11.40 -5.36
N SER A 306 -5.86 -10.12 -5.29
CA SER A 306 -7.25 -9.65 -5.36
C SER A 306 -7.99 -10.01 -6.66
N ARG A 307 -7.24 -10.36 -7.72
CA ARG A 307 -7.74 -10.74 -9.04
C ARG A 307 -7.44 -12.19 -9.41
N GLY A 308 -6.94 -13.00 -8.47
CA GLY A 308 -6.57 -14.39 -8.73
C GLY A 308 -5.42 -14.55 -9.74
N ALA A 309 -4.59 -13.52 -9.95
CA ALA A 309 -3.46 -13.56 -10.88
C ALA A 309 -2.26 -14.26 -10.24
N VAL A 310 -2.36 -15.59 -10.06
CA VAL A 310 -1.40 -16.42 -9.31
C VAL A 310 0.03 -16.26 -9.81
N ASP A 311 0.24 -16.25 -11.13
CA ASP A 311 1.58 -16.16 -11.72
C ASP A 311 2.27 -14.83 -11.40
N VAL A 312 1.51 -13.74 -11.41
CA VAL A 312 2.02 -12.40 -11.05
C VAL A 312 2.37 -12.37 -9.56
N PHE A 313 1.50 -12.92 -8.72
CA PHE A 313 1.72 -13.02 -7.29
C PHE A 313 2.95 -13.88 -6.94
N ASP A 314 3.06 -15.10 -7.49
CA ASP A 314 4.20 -16.01 -7.27
C ASP A 314 5.51 -15.36 -7.69
N ALA A 315 5.53 -14.72 -8.86
CA ALA A 315 6.73 -14.08 -9.38
C ALA A 315 7.21 -12.94 -8.47
N GLU A 316 6.31 -12.11 -7.93
CA GLU A 316 6.69 -11.01 -7.03
C GLU A 316 7.07 -11.49 -5.64
N LEU A 317 6.35 -12.47 -5.10
CA LEU A 317 6.68 -13.12 -3.83
C LEU A 317 8.08 -13.73 -3.88
N ALA A 318 8.39 -14.49 -4.93
CA ALA A 318 9.71 -15.10 -5.14
C ALA A 318 10.82 -14.04 -5.27
N LYS A 319 10.57 -12.96 -6.04
CA LYS A 319 11.55 -11.88 -6.22
C LYS A 319 11.82 -11.13 -4.92
N LEU A 320 10.80 -10.79 -4.14
CA LEU A 320 11.00 -10.06 -2.89
C LEU A 320 11.63 -10.96 -1.82
N ALA A 321 11.25 -12.24 -1.73
CA ALA A 321 11.92 -13.20 -0.86
C ALA A 321 13.41 -13.36 -1.23
N GLY A 322 13.72 -13.45 -2.53
CA GLY A 322 15.10 -13.48 -3.03
C GLY A 322 15.88 -12.19 -2.75
N SER A 323 15.24 -11.02 -2.89
CA SER A 323 15.85 -9.73 -2.54
C SER A 323 16.13 -9.62 -1.04
N ALA A 324 15.27 -10.17 -0.20
CA ALA A 324 15.48 -10.21 1.25
C ALA A 324 16.78 -10.94 1.63
N GLN A 325 17.26 -11.91 0.84
CA GLN A 325 18.50 -12.64 1.11
C GLN A 325 19.79 -11.85 0.79
N ARG A 326 19.66 -10.65 0.19
CA ARG A 326 20.81 -9.85 -0.26
C ARG A 326 21.41 -8.95 0.81
N SER A 327 20.74 -8.82 1.95
CA SER A 327 21.13 -7.99 3.08
C SER A 327 20.68 -8.58 4.42
N ALA A 328 21.23 -8.06 5.51
CA ALA A 328 20.83 -8.43 6.87
C ALA A 328 19.38 -8.03 7.21
N THR A 329 18.91 -6.92 6.63
CA THR A 329 17.57 -6.35 6.81
C THR A 329 16.91 -6.07 5.45
N PHE A 330 15.61 -5.77 5.44
CA PHE A 330 14.93 -5.23 4.28
C PHE A 330 15.41 -3.80 4.02
N HIS A 331 16.00 -3.59 2.85
CA HIS A 331 16.40 -2.26 2.40
C HIS A 331 15.25 -1.50 1.73
N GLU A 332 15.45 -0.20 1.63
CA GLU A 332 14.49 0.75 1.08
C GLU A 332 14.17 0.52 -0.39
N PHE A 333 15.18 0.23 -1.22
CA PHE A 333 14.98 -0.15 -2.60
C PHE A 333 16.14 -0.99 -3.14
N TYR A 334 15.88 -1.62 -4.28
CA TYR A 334 16.83 -2.49 -4.99
C TYR A 334 17.03 -2.01 -6.42
N ARG A 335 18.27 -2.12 -6.92
CA ARG A 335 18.59 -1.76 -8.31
C ARG A 335 17.97 -2.75 -9.29
N PRO A 336 17.27 -2.31 -10.34
CA PRO A 336 16.52 -3.19 -11.24
C PRO A 336 17.39 -4.09 -12.13
N GLY A 337 18.68 -3.76 -12.28
CA GLY A 337 19.60 -4.49 -13.16
C GLY A 337 20.39 -5.60 -12.47
N ASN A 338 20.65 -5.50 -11.16
CA ASN A 338 21.50 -6.44 -10.42
C ASN A 338 20.99 -6.77 -9.01
N GLY A 339 19.88 -6.16 -8.58
CA GLY A 339 19.27 -6.41 -7.28
C GLY A 339 20.11 -5.91 -6.11
N GLN A 340 21.08 -5.03 -6.33
CA GLN A 340 21.88 -4.49 -5.24
C GLN A 340 20.97 -3.66 -4.30
N PRO A 341 20.96 -3.96 -2.98
CA PRO A 341 20.22 -3.18 -1.99
C PRO A 341 20.86 -1.80 -1.80
N ASP A 342 20.04 -0.79 -1.52
CA ASP A 342 20.46 0.60 -1.34
C ASP A 342 19.42 1.36 -0.48
N GLY A 343 19.75 2.58 -0.06
CA GLY A 343 18.96 3.35 0.91
C GLY A 343 19.01 2.76 2.33
N SER A 344 18.05 3.16 3.18
CA SER A 344 18.03 2.73 4.58
C SER A 344 17.90 1.22 4.73
N GLY A 345 18.73 0.64 5.60
CA GLY A 345 18.45 -0.69 6.18
C GLY A 345 17.25 -0.63 7.12
N ARG A 346 16.72 -1.80 7.47
CA ARG A 346 15.55 -1.98 8.35
C ARG A 346 14.41 -1.01 7.96
N GLN A 347 14.10 -0.91 6.68
CA GLN A 347 13.13 0.06 6.20
C GLN A 347 11.70 -0.50 6.39
N LEU A 348 10.86 0.23 7.13
CA LEU A 348 9.60 -0.23 7.70
C LEU A 348 8.62 -0.68 6.63
N TRP A 349 8.34 0.17 5.64
CA TRP A 349 7.39 -0.17 4.57
C TRP A 349 7.88 -1.34 3.71
N SER A 350 9.18 -1.62 3.69
CA SER A 350 9.77 -2.67 2.87
C SER A 350 9.54 -4.02 3.51
N ALA A 351 9.78 -4.11 4.82
CA ALA A 351 9.39 -5.25 5.63
C ALA A 351 7.87 -5.45 5.61
N ALA A 352 7.08 -4.37 5.70
CA ALA A 352 5.63 -4.41 5.59
C ALA A 352 5.15 -5.00 4.26
N GLY A 353 5.78 -4.61 3.15
CA GLY A 353 5.47 -5.14 1.82
C GLY A 353 5.58 -6.66 1.74
N TYR A 354 6.58 -7.24 2.41
CA TYR A 354 6.71 -8.70 2.46
C TYR A 354 5.69 -9.36 3.40
N LEU A 355 5.46 -8.80 4.59
CA LEU A 355 4.43 -9.31 5.51
C LEU A 355 3.05 -9.35 4.83
N SER A 356 2.76 -8.30 4.07
CA SER A 356 1.54 -8.16 3.29
C SER A 356 1.32 -9.30 2.30
N MET A 357 2.36 -9.72 1.56
CA MET A 357 2.26 -10.84 0.62
C MET A 357 1.91 -12.15 1.34
N ILE A 358 2.40 -12.35 2.57
CA ILE A 358 2.08 -13.53 3.37
C ILE A 358 0.64 -13.44 3.91
N HIS A 359 0.29 -12.33 4.56
CA HIS A 359 -0.99 -12.19 5.25
C HIS A 359 -2.17 -12.04 4.28
N HIS A 360 -2.07 -11.13 3.32
CA HIS A 360 -3.15 -10.82 2.39
C HIS A 360 -3.11 -11.65 1.11
N GLY A 361 -1.93 -12.18 0.74
CA GLY A 361 -1.75 -13.03 -0.44
C GLY A 361 -1.87 -14.52 -0.13
N LEU A 362 -0.79 -15.11 0.43
CA LEU A 362 -0.72 -16.57 0.67
C LEU A 362 -1.82 -17.07 1.61
N LEU A 363 -2.09 -16.35 2.69
CA LEU A 363 -3.14 -16.70 3.65
C LEU A 363 -4.48 -16.08 3.28
N GLY A 364 -4.49 -15.11 2.36
CA GLY A 364 -5.70 -14.50 1.82
C GLY A 364 -6.53 -13.73 2.84
N MET A 365 -5.94 -13.26 3.93
CA MET A 365 -6.68 -12.58 4.98
C MET A 365 -7.07 -11.17 4.53
N SER A 366 -8.35 -10.84 4.59
CA SER A 366 -8.85 -9.48 4.39
C SER A 366 -9.74 -9.08 5.56
N PHE A 367 -9.49 -7.90 6.11
CA PHE A 367 -10.10 -7.44 7.35
C PHE A 367 -11.13 -6.35 7.04
N ASP A 368 -12.33 -6.49 7.61
CA ASP A 368 -13.37 -5.48 7.55
C ASP A 368 -13.99 -5.22 8.93
N GLU A 369 -15.03 -4.39 8.97
CA GLU A 369 -15.70 -3.92 10.18
C GLU A 369 -16.48 -5.03 10.91
N ARG A 370 -16.60 -6.22 10.33
CA ARG A 370 -17.39 -7.35 10.84
C ARG A 370 -16.64 -8.68 10.84
N HIS A 371 -15.82 -8.95 9.82
CA HIS A 371 -15.20 -10.25 9.59
C HIS A 371 -13.74 -10.14 9.13
N ILE A 372 -13.03 -11.24 9.32
CA ILE A 372 -11.83 -11.59 8.55
C ILE A 372 -12.30 -12.56 7.47
N SER A 373 -12.07 -12.24 6.20
CA SER A 373 -12.31 -13.14 5.07
C SER A 373 -11.02 -13.82 4.63
N PHE A 374 -11.12 -15.06 4.14
CA PHE A 374 -9.98 -15.87 3.70
C PHE A 374 -10.13 -16.25 2.23
N ARG A 375 -9.27 -15.67 1.38
CA ARG A 375 -9.20 -15.92 -0.06
C ARG A 375 -7.75 -16.14 -0.50
N PRO A 376 -7.12 -17.23 -0.04
CA PRO A 376 -5.69 -17.46 -0.26
C PRO A 376 -5.37 -17.62 -1.74
N VAL A 377 -4.23 -17.07 -2.15
CA VAL A 377 -3.64 -17.25 -3.47
C VAL A 377 -2.35 -18.02 -3.28
N VAL A 378 -2.39 -19.31 -3.60
CA VAL A 378 -1.33 -20.25 -3.23
C VAL A 378 -0.64 -20.77 -4.49
N PRO A 379 0.59 -20.33 -4.79
CA PRO A 379 1.37 -20.88 -5.89
C PRO A 379 1.63 -22.38 -5.74
N ALA A 380 1.74 -23.11 -6.86
CA ALA A 380 1.86 -24.57 -6.91
C ALA A 380 3.05 -25.15 -6.12
N ARG A 381 4.06 -24.34 -5.80
CA ARG A 381 5.21 -24.75 -4.99
C ARG A 381 4.86 -25.01 -3.52
N PHE A 382 3.77 -24.43 -3.02
CA PHE A 382 3.36 -24.56 -1.63
C PHE A 382 2.32 -25.69 -1.49
N GLY A 383 2.59 -26.66 -0.61
CA GLY A 383 1.64 -27.74 -0.32
C GLY A 383 0.88 -27.57 1.00
N ARG A 384 1.53 -26.94 1.98
CA ARG A 384 0.96 -26.62 3.29
C ARG A 384 1.60 -25.34 3.80
N ILE A 385 0.77 -24.40 4.24
CA ILE A 385 1.21 -23.15 4.85
C ILE A 385 0.57 -23.06 6.22
N LYS A 386 1.38 -22.80 7.25
CA LYS A 386 0.90 -22.64 8.61
C LYS A 386 1.39 -21.32 9.20
N LEU A 387 0.48 -20.55 9.77
CA LEU A 387 0.77 -19.37 10.57
C LEU A 387 0.24 -19.61 11.98
N ASP A 388 1.13 -19.70 12.96
CA ASP A 388 0.75 -19.90 14.36
C ASP A 388 0.82 -18.59 15.14
N GLY A 389 -0.16 -18.31 16.00
CA GLY A 389 -0.12 -17.24 16.98
C GLY A 389 -0.16 -15.83 16.40
N PHE A 390 -1.03 -15.58 15.44
CA PHE A 390 -1.35 -14.26 14.91
C PHE A 390 -2.35 -13.57 15.83
N ALA A 391 -1.90 -12.56 16.58
CA ALA A 391 -2.79 -11.80 17.46
C ALA A 391 -3.63 -10.82 16.64
N TYR A 392 -4.93 -10.75 16.94
CA TYR A 392 -5.86 -9.80 16.35
C TYR A 392 -6.99 -9.52 17.32
N ARG A 393 -7.12 -8.28 17.82
CA ARG A 393 -8.09 -7.93 18.87
C ARG A 393 -8.02 -8.93 20.05
N ASP A 394 -9.16 -9.43 20.51
CA ASP A 394 -9.28 -10.37 21.64
C ASP A 394 -9.00 -11.84 21.26
N MET A 395 -8.48 -12.10 20.05
CA MET A 395 -8.20 -13.46 19.57
C MET A 395 -6.74 -13.68 19.16
N VAL A 396 -6.37 -14.96 19.18
CA VAL A 396 -5.11 -15.48 18.64
C VAL A 396 -5.45 -16.50 17.56
N LEU A 397 -5.07 -16.21 16.33
CA LEU A 397 -5.34 -17.05 15.17
C LEU A 397 -4.17 -17.96 14.88
N ASP A 398 -4.47 -19.25 14.72
CA ASP A 398 -3.66 -20.18 13.97
C ASP A 398 -4.36 -20.43 12.63
N VAL A 399 -3.63 -20.26 11.52
CA VAL A 399 -4.16 -20.43 10.17
C VAL A 399 -3.38 -21.52 9.47
N GLU A 400 -4.09 -22.48 8.89
CA GLU A 400 -3.53 -23.55 8.08
C GLU A 400 -4.19 -23.55 6.70
N VAL A 401 -3.37 -23.46 5.65
CA VAL A 401 -3.81 -23.57 4.26
C VAL A 401 -3.20 -24.83 3.65
N LEU A 402 -4.02 -25.69 3.07
CA LEU A 402 -3.66 -27.00 2.51
C LEU A 402 -3.98 -27.03 1.02
N GLY A 403 -2.98 -27.39 0.19
CA GLY A 403 -3.12 -27.38 -1.27
C GLY A 403 -2.70 -26.06 -1.91
N ALA A 404 -2.97 -25.93 -3.21
CA ALA A 404 -2.57 -24.78 -4.03
C ALA A 404 -3.73 -24.28 -4.90
N GLY A 405 -3.60 -23.09 -5.50
CA GLY A 405 -4.61 -22.47 -6.36
C GLY A 405 -5.27 -21.25 -5.71
N THR A 406 -6.46 -20.88 -6.21
CA THR A 406 -7.24 -19.71 -5.76
C THR A 406 -8.65 -20.07 -5.31
N GLU A 407 -9.07 -21.33 -5.49
CA GLU A 407 -10.40 -21.79 -5.12
C GLU A 407 -10.33 -22.56 -3.81
N VAL A 408 -11.25 -22.27 -2.89
CA VAL A 408 -11.36 -22.93 -1.59
C VAL A 408 -12.39 -24.05 -1.72
N ALA A 409 -11.96 -25.29 -1.48
CA ALA A 409 -12.84 -26.46 -1.48
C ALA A 409 -13.55 -26.65 -0.14
N SER A 410 -12.87 -26.37 0.97
CA SER A 410 -13.49 -26.35 2.28
C SER A 410 -12.81 -25.36 3.22
N PHE A 411 -13.59 -24.84 4.16
CA PHE A 411 -13.14 -23.89 5.16
C PHE A 411 -13.78 -24.24 6.49
N SER A 412 -12.98 -24.24 7.56
CA SER A 412 -13.48 -24.51 8.91
C SER A 412 -12.81 -23.64 9.95
N VAL A 413 -13.54 -23.38 11.03
CA VAL A 413 -13.05 -22.71 12.23
C VAL A 413 -13.25 -23.66 13.41
N ASP A 414 -12.17 -24.02 14.08
CA ASP A 414 -12.13 -25.02 15.15
C ASP A 414 -12.79 -26.35 14.75
N GLY A 415 -12.55 -26.78 13.51
CA GLY A 415 -13.11 -28.00 12.93
C GLY A 415 -14.58 -27.90 12.51
N GLN A 416 -15.25 -26.76 12.75
CA GLN A 416 -16.63 -26.53 12.32
C GLN A 416 -16.63 -25.84 10.94
N PRO A 417 -17.28 -26.42 9.91
CA PRO A 417 -17.38 -25.81 8.59
C PRO A 417 -18.03 -24.42 8.64
N GLN A 418 -17.51 -23.47 7.86
CA GLN A 418 -18.14 -22.16 7.65
C GLN A 418 -18.25 -21.87 6.15
N PRO A 419 -19.47 -21.67 5.60
CA PRO A 419 -19.69 -21.60 4.15
C PRO A 419 -19.15 -20.31 3.51
N ASP A 420 -19.07 -19.21 4.27
CA ASP A 420 -18.71 -17.90 3.73
C ASP A 420 -17.19 -17.62 3.73
N HIS A 421 -16.38 -18.58 4.20
CA HIS A 421 -14.93 -18.46 4.34
C HIS A 421 -14.52 -17.24 5.20
N THR A 422 -15.31 -16.96 6.23
CA THR A 422 -15.15 -15.81 7.12
C THR A 422 -15.07 -16.21 8.58
N LEU A 423 -14.39 -15.36 9.37
CA LEU A 423 -14.34 -15.41 10.82
C LEU A 423 -14.83 -14.07 11.41
N PRO A 424 -15.87 -14.03 12.26
CA PRO A 424 -16.31 -12.80 12.92
C PRO A 424 -15.22 -12.16 13.78
N ILE A 425 -15.07 -10.83 13.73
CA ILE A 425 -14.02 -10.13 14.49
C ILE A 425 -14.30 -9.98 15.99
N ARG A 426 -15.55 -10.26 16.42
CA ARG A 426 -15.95 -10.27 17.84
C ARG A 426 -15.70 -11.63 18.51
N THR A 427 -14.99 -12.52 17.83
CA THR A 427 -14.51 -13.77 18.40
C THR A 427 -13.36 -13.51 19.38
N SER A 428 -13.23 -14.35 20.41
CA SER A 428 -12.16 -14.26 21.40
C SER A 428 -11.43 -15.60 21.57
N GLY A 429 -10.28 -15.53 22.25
CA GLY A 429 -9.46 -16.69 22.56
C GLY A 429 -8.67 -17.22 21.36
N ARG A 430 -8.10 -18.42 21.52
CA ARG A 430 -7.31 -19.05 20.44
C ARG A 430 -8.24 -19.76 19.45
N ARG A 431 -8.09 -19.47 18.16
CA ARG A 431 -8.92 -20.03 17.09
C ARG A 431 -8.05 -20.71 16.04
N MET A 432 -8.49 -21.85 15.55
CA MET A 432 -7.87 -22.55 14.41
C MET A 432 -8.71 -22.31 13.17
N VAL A 433 -8.10 -21.74 12.13
CA VAL A 433 -8.69 -21.61 10.79
C VAL A 433 -7.99 -22.61 9.87
N THR A 434 -8.76 -23.51 9.26
CA THR A 434 -8.24 -24.44 8.25
C THR A 434 -8.91 -24.17 6.91
N VAL A 435 -8.10 -23.92 5.89
CA VAL A 435 -8.51 -23.69 4.51
C VAL A 435 -7.95 -24.80 3.64
N VAL A 436 -8.80 -25.53 2.94
CA VAL A 436 -8.40 -26.54 1.96
C VAL A 436 -8.67 -26.00 0.57
N MET A 437 -7.64 -25.92 -0.25
CA MET A 437 -7.73 -25.49 -1.65
C MET A 437 -8.34 -26.60 -2.51
N ALA A 438 -9.09 -26.21 -3.55
CA ALA A 438 -9.58 -27.15 -4.55
C ALA A 438 -8.41 -27.77 -5.33
N ALA A 439 -8.57 -29.02 -5.74
CA ALA A 439 -7.62 -29.65 -6.65
C ALA A 439 -7.68 -28.91 -8.01
N ALA A 440 -6.50 -28.58 -8.54
CA ALA A 440 -6.35 -27.93 -9.85
C ALA A 440 -6.66 -28.88 -11.01
#